data_AF-A0A3N5YVR0-F1
#
_entry.id   AF-A0A3N5YVR0-F1
#
_cell.length_a   1.000
_cell.length_b   1.000
_cell.length_c   1.000
_cell.angle_alpha   90.00
_cell.angle_beta   90.00
_cell.angle_gamma   90.00
#
_symmetry.space_group_name_H-M   'P 1'
#
loop_
_entity.id
_entity.type
_entity.pdbx_description
1 polymer ?
#
loop_
_entity_poly.entity_id
_entity_poly.type
_entity_poly.pdbx_seq_one_letter_code
_entity_poly.pdbx_strand_id
1 'polypeptide(L)'
;MTASASEQGGRAGNTAAHRRPEGAAALRRQNEYLWALHETALGLIDRLDKEELLEAVLHRAAGMTGTGHGFIYLLDADEDAMQMRVGMGFFREQLGL
;
A
#
# COMPACT_ATOMS: atom_id res chain seq x y z
N MET A 1 18.17 69.28 39.07
CA MET A 1 18.55 68.09 39.88
C MET A 1 17.31 67.61 40.62
N THR A 2 16.74 66.49 40.16
CA THR A 2 15.84 65.49 40.80
C THR A 2 15.22 64.70 39.63
N ALA A 3 15.64 63.45 39.36
CA ALA A 3 15.02 62.21 39.85
C ALA A 3 13.51 62.11 39.47
N SER A 4 12.95 61.09 38.82
CA SER A 4 13.37 59.74 38.41
C SER A 4 12.31 59.15 37.45
N ALA A 5 12.75 58.20 36.62
CA ALA A 5 12.10 56.94 36.24
C ALA A 5 10.72 56.86 35.53
N SER A 6 10.68 55.87 34.61
CA SER A 6 9.53 55.14 34.04
C SER A 6 9.13 55.54 32.62
N GLU A 7 9.60 54.78 31.63
CA GLU A 7 8.76 53.91 30.78
C GLU A 7 9.62 53.19 29.73
N GLN A 8 10.00 51.95 30.07
CA GLN A 8 10.28 50.92 29.07
C GLN A 8 8.94 50.50 28.46
N GLY A 9 8.84 50.52 27.13
CA GLY A 9 7.65 50.03 26.44
C GLY A 9 7.96 49.65 25.00
N GLY A 10 7.82 48.36 24.69
CA GLY A 10 7.40 47.94 23.35
C GLY A 10 8.45 47.34 22.42
N ARG A 11 8.99 46.17 22.81
CA ARG A 11 9.28 45.10 21.85
C ARG A 11 8.00 44.82 21.02
N ALA A 12 8.01 45.02 19.71
CA ALA A 12 7.00 44.43 18.83
C ALA A 12 7.51 44.33 17.39
N GLY A 13 8.12 43.18 17.08
CA GLY A 13 8.50 42.76 15.74
C GLY A 13 8.72 41.24 15.74
N ASN A 14 7.73 40.55 16.29
CA ASN A 14 7.69 39.12 16.58
C ASN A 14 7.82 38.28 15.30
N THR A 15 8.90 37.51 15.23
CA THR A 15 8.91 36.07 14.93
C THR A 15 7.65 35.52 14.25
N ALA A 16 7.69 35.36 12.92
CA ALA A 16 6.66 34.58 12.24
C ALA A 16 7.13 34.01 10.89
N ALA A 17 8.21 33.21 10.85
CA ALA A 17 8.46 32.40 9.66
C ALA A 17 9.47 31.27 9.88
N HIS A 18 9.31 30.35 10.85
CA HIS A 18 10.11 29.11 10.82
C HIS A 18 9.42 27.84 11.32
N ARG A 19 8.09 27.85 11.55
CA ARG A 19 7.35 26.62 11.84
C ARG A 19 7.09 25.82 10.55
N ARG A 20 8.15 25.33 9.88
CA ARG A 20 8.01 24.23 8.92
C ARG A 20 7.76 22.97 9.75
N PRO A 21 6.67 22.22 9.50
CA PRO A 21 6.12 21.34 10.50
C PRO A 21 6.91 20.04 10.50
N GLU A 22 7.49 19.70 11.65
CA GLU A 22 8.12 18.40 11.89
C GLU A 22 7.19 17.23 11.49
N GLY A 23 5.87 17.44 11.58
CA GLY A 23 4.84 16.53 11.10
C GLY A 23 4.87 16.22 9.59
N ALA A 24 5.25 17.17 8.72
CA ALA A 24 5.35 16.91 7.28
C ALA A 24 6.60 16.10 6.90
N ALA A 25 7.64 16.13 7.74
CA ALA A 25 8.80 15.26 7.57
C ALA A 25 8.51 13.85 8.08
N ALA A 26 7.81 13.71 9.21
CA ALA A 26 7.36 12.42 9.72
C ALA A 26 6.39 11.71 8.77
N LEU A 27 5.42 12.44 8.22
CA LEU A 27 4.46 11.90 7.26
C LEU A 27 5.14 11.46 5.95
N ARG A 28 6.13 12.23 5.46
CA ARG A 28 6.92 11.83 4.28
C ARG A 28 7.68 10.53 4.51
N ARG A 29 8.36 10.40 5.66
CA ARG A 29 9.05 9.15 6.03
C ARG A 29 8.10 7.96 6.13
N GLN A 30 6.90 8.17 6.68
CA GLN A 30 5.88 7.13 6.75
C GLN A 30 5.43 6.69 5.35
N ASN A 31 5.17 7.63 4.45
CA ASN A 31 4.80 7.33 3.07
C ASN A 31 5.91 6.60 2.32
N GLU A 32 7.17 7.05 2.43
CA GLU A 32 8.33 6.37 1.83
C GLU A 32 8.47 4.93 2.35
N TYR A 33 8.28 4.73 3.66
CA TYR A 33 8.33 3.40 4.27
C TYR A 33 7.19 2.49 3.78
N LEU A 34 5.95 2.99 3.74
CA LEU A 34 4.81 2.24 3.22
C LEU A 34 4.98 1.92 1.73
N TRP A 35 5.56 2.83 0.97
CA TRP A 35 5.82 2.63 -0.44
C TRP A 35 6.91 1.58 -0.68
N ALA A 36 8.02 1.65 0.06
CA ALA A 36 9.07 0.63 0.01
C ALA A 36 8.54 -0.76 0.42
N LEU A 37 7.65 -0.83 1.42
CA LEU A 37 7.00 -2.08 1.82
C LEU A 37 6.08 -2.61 0.73
N HIS A 38 5.31 -1.73 0.08
CA HIS A 38 4.44 -2.09 -1.04
C HIS A 38 5.23 -2.60 -2.25
N GLU A 39 6.26 -1.87 -2.68
CA GLU A 39 7.15 -2.26 -3.78
C GLU A 39 7.90 -3.57 -3.49
N THR A 40 8.32 -3.78 -2.24
CA THR A 40 8.94 -5.05 -1.84
C THR A 40 7.93 -6.20 -1.88
N ALA A 41 6.71 -5.98 -1.39
CA ALA A 41 5.65 -6.99 -1.47
C ALA A 41 5.32 -7.32 -2.93
N LEU A 42 5.22 -6.31 -3.81
CA LEU A 42 5.04 -6.50 -5.24
C LEU A 42 6.22 -7.25 -5.87
N GLY A 43 7.47 -6.91 -5.56
CA GLY A 43 8.65 -7.60 -6.09
C GLY A 43 8.82 -9.02 -5.56
N LEU A 44 8.34 -9.32 -4.34
CA LEU A 44 8.27 -10.69 -3.82
C LEU A 44 7.16 -11.49 -4.51
N ILE A 45 6.04 -10.83 -4.82
CA ILE A 45 4.94 -11.37 -5.62
C ILE A 45 5.37 -11.63 -7.07
N ASP A 46 6.15 -10.74 -7.67
CA ASP A 46 6.66 -10.83 -9.05
C ASP A 46 7.75 -11.91 -9.19
N ARG A 47 8.37 -12.32 -8.08
CA ARG A 47 9.28 -13.47 -8.00
C ARG A 47 8.59 -14.79 -7.64
N LEU A 48 7.35 -14.75 -7.16
CA LEU A 48 6.50 -15.93 -7.15
C LEU A 48 6.16 -16.24 -8.61
N ASP A 49 6.12 -17.52 -8.94
CA ASP A 49 5.50 -17.93 -10.19
C ASP A 49 4.08 -17.33 -10.23
N LYS A 50 3.69 -16.71 -11.37
CA LYS A 50 2.44 -15.97 -11.49
C LYS A 50 1.24 -16.86 -11.14
N GLU A 51 1.33 -18.14 -11.45
CA GLU A 51 0.35 -19.15 -11.08
C GLU A 51 0.34 -19.40 -9.56
N GLU A 52 1.51 -19.51 -8.91
CA GLU A 52 1.62 -19.65 -7.44
C GLU A 52 1.00 -18.46 -6.69
N LEU A 53 1.19 -17.23 -7.19
CA LEU A 53 0.55 -16.05 -6.63
C LEU A 53 -0.97 -16.17 -6.69
N LEU A 54 -1.50 -16.51 -7.87
CA LEU A 54 -2.94 -16.62 -8.10
C LEU A 54 -3.55 -17.76 -7.27
N GLU A 55 -2.83 -18.87 -7.09
CA GLU A 55 -3.17 -19.94 -6.16
C GLU A 55 -3.26 -19.44 -4.71
N ALA A 56 -2.26 -18.69 -4.25
CA ALA A 56 -2.26 -18.14 -2.89
C ALA A 56 -3.43 -17.17 -2.65
N VAL A 57 -3.72 -16.30 -3.63
CA VAL A 57 -4.86 -15.37 -3.59
C VAL A 57 -6.18 -16.15 -3.53
N LEU A 58 -6.36 -17.13 -4.41
CA LEU A 58 -7.58 -17.94 -4.47
C LEU A 58 -7.82 -18.70 -3.16
N HIS A 59 -6.79 -19.35 -2.62
CA HIS A 59 -6.86 -20.06 -1.35
C HIS A 59 -7.26 -19.16 -0.18
N ARG A 60 -6.72 -17.93 -0.14
CA ARG A 60 -7.07 -16.97 0.92
C ARG A 60 -8.50 -16.48 0.80
N ALA A 61 -8.96 -16.15 -0.40
CA ALA A 61 -10.35 -15.73 -0.64
C ALA A 61 -11.34 -16.86 -0.30
N ALA A 62 -11.01 -18.10 -0.66
CA ALA A 62 -11.81 -19.26 -0.33
C ALA A 62 -11.89 -19.50 1.19
N GLY A 63 -10.77 -19.37 1.89
CA GLY A 63 -10.72 -19.43 3.35
C GLY A 63 -11.55 -18.32 4.02
N MET A 64 -11.56 -17.10 3.46
CA MET A 64 -12.37 -15.99 3.98
C MET A 64 -13.88 -16.18 3.78
N THR A 65 -14.27 -16.89 2.71
CA THR A 65 -15.68 -17.09 2.35
C THR A 65 -16.23 -18.44 2.79
N GLY A 66 -15.38 -19.34 3.29
CA GLY A 66 -15.74 -20.69 3.73
C GLY A 66 -16.08 -21.66 2.59
N THR A 67 -15.70 -21.35 1.35
CA THR A 67 -15.91 -22.24 0.20
C THR A 67 -14.73 -23.19 0.00
N GLY A 68 -15.04 -24.43 -0.40
CA GLY A 68 -14.04 -25.40 -0.87
C GLY A 68 -13.76 -25.32 -2.37
N HIS A 69 -14.42 -24.40 -3.09
CA HIS A 69 -14.41 -24.32 -4.55
C HIS A 69 -14.17 -22.88 -5.01
N GLY A 70 -13.37 -22.74 -6.05
CA GLY A 70 -13.03 -21.45 -6.64
C GLY A 70 -12.13 -21.62 -7.86
N PHE A 71 -12.02 -20.56 -8.67
CA PHE A 71 -11.23 -20.56 -9.88
C PHE A 71 -10.87 -19.12 -10.30
N ILE A 72 -9.84 -18.98 -11.14
CA ILE A 72 -9.45 -17.72 -11.77
C ILE A 72 -9.27 -17.97 -13.28
N TYR A 73 -10.03 -17.23 -14.08
CA TYR A 73 -9.82 -17.12 -15.53
C TYR A 73 -9.03 -15.85 -15.86
N LEU A 74 -8.04 -15.97 -16.73
CA LEU A 74 -7.36 -14.84 -17.36
C LEU A 74 -7.61 -14.86 -18.87
N LEU A 75 -7.62 -13.69 -19.49
CA LEU A 75 -7.64 -13.58 -20.95
C LEU A 75 -6.30 -14.07 -21.50
N ASP A 76 -6.34 -15.02 -22.42
CA ASP A 76 -5.20 -15.39 -23.25
C ASP A 76 -5.07 -14.36 -24.38
N ALA A 77 -3.86 -13.78 -24.51
CA ALA A 77 -3.58 -12.74 -25.49
C ALA A 77 -3.49 -13.28 -26.93
N ASP A 78 -3.23 -14.57 -27.10
CA ASP A 78 -3.05 -15.23 -28.39
C ASP A 78 -4.37 -15.81 -28.91
N GLU A 79 -5.26 -16.25 -28.01
CA GLU A 79 -6.50 -16.95 -28.37
C GLU A 79 -7.78 -16.09 -28.25
N ASP A 80 -7.67 -14.84 -27.76
CA ASP A 80 -8.81 -13.95 -27.44
C ASP A 80 -9.90 -14.66 -26.63
N ALA A 81 -9.47 -15.58 -25.77
CA ALA A 81 -10.32 -16.48 -25.01
C ALA A 81 -9.92 -16.46 -23.54
N MET A 82 -10.91 -16.61 -22.66
CA MET A 82 -10.65 -16.75 -21.23
C MET A 82 -10.17 -18.18 -20.95
N GLN A 83 -8.98 -18.32 -20.38
CA GLN A 83 -8.43 -19.60 -19.93
C GLN A 83 -8.37 -19.68 -18.41
N MET A 84 -8.72 -20.84 -17.86
CA MET A 84 -8.61 -21.06 -16.42
C MET A 84 -7.14 -21.29 -16.05
N ARG A 85 -6.55 -20.35 -15.31
CA ARG A 85 -5.14 -20.43 -14.88
C ARG A 85 -4.99 -21.13 -13.54
N VAL A 86 -6.01 -21.03 -12.69
CA VAL A 86 -6.02 -21.64 -11.36
C VAL A 86 -7.42 -22.16 -11.04
N GLY A 87 -7.51 -23.36 -10.47
CA GLY A 87 -8.76 -23.98 -10.01
C GLY A 87 -8.56 -24.74 -8.70
N MET A 88 -9.54 -24.64 -7.79
CA MET A 88 -9.55 -25.36 -6.51
C MET A 88 -10.84 -26.17 -6.33
N GLY A 89 -10.73 -27.29 -5.61
CA GLY A 89 -11.84 -28.22 -5.41
C GLY A 89 -12.30 -28.81 -6.75
N PHE A 90 -13.60 -28.73 -7.04
CA PHE A 90 -14.20 -29.24 -8.28
C PHE A 90 -13.50 -28.71 -9.54
N PHE A 91 -13.08 -27.44 -9.53
CA PHE A 91 -12.47 -26.79 -10.69
C PHE A 91 -11.03 -27.23 -10.96
N ARG A 92 -10.39 -27.95 -10.03
CA ARG A 92 -9.02 -28.43 -10.22
C ARG A 92 -8.92 -29.44 -11.37
N GLU A 93 -9.95 -30.27 -11.52
CA GLU A 93 -10.04 -31.28 -12.59
C GLU A 93 -10.38 -30.67 -13.96
N GLN A 94 -10.79 -29.41 -13.97
CA GLN A 94 -11.19 -28.68 -15.18
C GLN A 94 -10.05 -27.81 -15.76
N LEU A 95 -8.88 -27.81 -15.11
CA LEU A 95 -7.76 -26.96 -15.49
C LEU A 95 -7.09 -27.46 -16.78
N GLY A 96 -6.96 -26.59 -17.78
CA GLY A 96 -6.36 -26.91 -19.09
C GLY A 96 -7.29 -27.63 -20.07
N LEU A 97 -8.60 -27.71 -19.77
CA LEU A 97 -9.64 -28.18 -20.69
C LEU A 97 -10.10 -27.10 -21.67
#